data_AF-A0AAV3FSE1-F1
#
_entry.id   AF-A0AAV3FSE1-F1
#
_cell.length_a   1.000
_cell.length_b   1.000
_cell.length_c   1.000
_cell.angle_alpha   90.00
_cell.angle_beta   90.00
_cell.angle_gamma   90.00
#
_symmetry.space_group_name_H-M   'P 1'
#
loop_
_entity.id
_entity.type
_entity.pdbx_description
1 polymer ?
#
loop_
_entity_poly.entity_id
_entity_poly.type
_entity_poly.pdbx_seq_one_letter_code
_entity_poly.pdbx_strand_id
1 'polypeptide(L)' 'MLSKRFSSNFYHLILGRSSRNIADSFYFIALSIGLINVYAIEAGQLSLFTLLGLLPNMLAFLYGAPLNRIKNDKR' A
#
# COMPACT_ATOMS: atom_id res chain seq x y z
N MET A 1 21.59 -13.92 -21.53
CA MET A 1 22.40 -13.47 -20.36
C MET A 1 21.72 -12.26 -19.72
N LEU A 2 20.59 -12.46 -19.01
CA LEU A 2 19.83 -11.38 -18.33
C LEU A 2 19.68 -11.61 -16.82
N SER A 3 20.00 -12.80 -16.31
CA SER A 3 19.78 -13.18 -14.90
C SER A 3 20.88 -12.73 -13.93
N LYS A 4 21.82 -11.86 -14.35
CA LYS A 4 22.88 -11.31 -13.49
C LYS A 4 22.71 -9.82 -13.15
N ARG A 5 21.62 -9.16 -13.57
CA ARG A 5 21.48 -7.70 -13.43
C ARG A 5 21.02 -7.25 -12.04
N PHE A 6 20.27 -8.08 -11.32
CA PHE A 6 19.72 -7.76 -10.01
C PHE A 6 19.96 -8.91 -9.02
N SER A 7 20.14 -8.58 -7.74
CA SER A 7 20.39 -9.59 -6.69
C SER A 7 19.12 -10.37 -6.38
N SER A 8 19.27 -11.59 -5.84
CA SER A 8 18.14 -12.38 -5.31
C SER A 8 17.29 -11.58 -4.31
N ASN A 9 17.94 -10.77 -3.45
CA ASN A 9 17.23 -9.87 -2.52
C ASN A 9 16.32 -8.86 -3.22
N PHE A 10 16.72 -8.34 -4.38
CA PHE A 10 15.87 -7.44 -5.16
C PHE A 10 14.63 -8.17 -5.67
N TYR A 11 14.77 -9.39 -6.19
CA TYR A 11 13.61 -10.19 -6.62
C TYR A 11 12.67 -10.51 -5.47
N HIS A 12 13.19 -10.91 -4.31
CA HIS A 12 12.38 -11.14 -3.11
C HIS A 12 11.66 -9.86 -2.65
N LEU A 13 12.32 -8.70 -2.72
CA LEU A 13 11.70 -7.41 -2.40
C LEU A 13 10.54 -7.11 -3.35
N ILE A 14 10.77 -7.21 -4.66
CA ILE A 14 9.74 -6.91 -5.67
C ILE A 14 8.57 -7.89 -5.54
N LEU A 15 8.83 -9.20 -5.51
CA LEU A 15 7.79 -10.22 -5.37
C LEU A 15 7.00 -10.05 -4.06
N GLY A 16 7.69 -9.85 -2.93
CA GLY A 16 7.03 -9.62 -1.64
C GLY A 16 6.15 -8.37 -1.63
N ARG A 17 6.63 -7.26 -2.22
CA ARG A 17 5.84 -6.02 -2.34
C ARG A 17 4.65 -6.19 -3.28
N SER A 18 4.84 -6.85 -4.43
CA SER A 18 3.78 -7.11 -5.39
C SER A 18 2.70 -8.02 -4.82
N SER A 19 3.07 -9.15 -4.21
CA SER A 19 2.11 -10.07 -3.58
C SER A 19 1.31 -9.38 -2.48
N ARG A 20 1.96 -8.54 -1.66
CA ARG A 20 1.26 -7.76 -0.63
C ARG A 20 0.28 -6.75 -1.24
N ASN A 21 0.71 -6.03 -2.28
CA ASN A 21 -0.16 -5.06 -2.96
C ASN A 21 -1.39 -5.73 -3.61
N ILE A 22 -1.21 -6.91 -4.19
CA ILE A 22 -2.31 -7.73 -4.73
C ILE A 22 -3.29 -8.11 -3.61
N ALA A 23 -2.78 -8.62 -2.48
CA ALA A 23 -3.61 -8.99 -1.34
C ALA A 23 -4.40 -7.80 -0.77
N ASP A 24 -3.74 -6.64 -0.60
CA ASP A 24 -4.38 -5.41 -0.14
C ASP A 24 -5.48 -4.96 -1.12
N SER A 25 -5.28 -5.14 -2.43
CA SER A 25 -6.28 -4.82 -3.46
C SER A 25 -7.51 -5.72 -3.36
N PHE A 26 -7.33 -7.04 -3.20
CA PHE A 26 -8.44 -7.97 -2.99
C PHE A 26 -9.21 -7.65 -1.71
N TYR A 27 -8.51 -7.33 -0.64
CA TYR A 27 -9.13 -6.91 0.62
C TYR A 27 -10.00 -5.66 0.43
N PHE A 28 -9.50 -4.63 -0.26
CA PHE A 28 -10.26 -3.41 -0.54
C PHE A 28 -11.51 -3.66 -1.37
N ILE A 29 -11.43 -4.55 -2.37
CA ILE A 29 -12.60 -4.94 -3.19
C ILE A 29 -13.64 -5.64 -2.30
N ALA A 30 -13.23 -6.63 -1.50
CA ALA A 30 -14.15 -7.35 -0.61
C ALA A 30 -14.80 -6.41 0.42
N LEU A 31 -14.02 -5.51 1.03
CA LEU A 31 -14.51 -4.50 1.96
C LEU A 31 -15.51 -3.56 1.28
N SER A 32 -15.20 -3.09 0.07
CA SER A 32 -16.08 -2.23 -0.73
C SER A 32 -17.43 -2.89 -1.01
N ILE A 33 -17.42 -4.16 -1.42
CA ILE A 33 -18.63 -4.95 -1.64
C ILE A 33 -19.43 -5.09 -0.34
N GLY A 34 -18.75 -5.37 0.79
CA GLY A 34 -19.40 -5.46 2.11
C GLY A 34 -20.04 -4.15 2.54
N LEU A 35 -19.35 -3.02 2.36
CA LEU A 35 -19.86 -1.68 2.71
C LEU A 35 -21.10 -1.30 1.90
N ILE A 36 -21.12 -1.61 0.61
CA ILE A 36 -22.31 -1.35 -0.23
C ILE A 36 -23.47 -2.28 0.16
N ASN A 37 -23.23 -3.58 0.27
CA ASN A 37 -24.31 -4.56 0.42
C ASN A 37 -24.84 -4.69 1.86
N VAL A 38 -23.98 -4.54 2.86
CA VAL A 38 -24.36 -4.71 4.29
C VAL A 38 -24.77 -3.39 4.92
N TYR A 39 -24.06 -2.30 4.58
CA TYR A 39 -24.26 -0.99 5.20
C TYR A 39 -24.97 0.01 4.30
N ALA A 40 -25.41 -0.40 3.10
CA ALA A 40 -26.11 0.44 2.13
C ALA A 40 -25.39 1.75 1.81
N ILE A 41 -24.04 1.75 1.88
CA ILE A 41 -23.24 2.94 1.57
C ILE A 41 -23.29 3.17 0.06
N GLU A 42 -23.59 4.40 -0.34
CA GLU A 42 -23.62 4.78 -1.75
C GLU A 42 -22.21 4.77 -2.35
N ALA A 43 -22.12 4.42 -3.65
CA ALA A 43 -20.84 4.34 -4.35
C ALA A 43 -20.04 5.66 -4.32
N GLY A 44 -20.73 6.81 -4.32
CA GLY A 44 -20.09 8.13 -4.20
C GLY A 44 -19.45 8.39 -2.84
N GLN A 45 -20.06 7.90 -1.75
CA GLN A 45 -19.49 8.00 -0.40
C GLN A 45 -18.31 7.05 -0.23
N LEU A 46 -18.39 5.86 -0.82
CA LEU A 46 -17.32 4.87 -0.81
C LEU A 46 -16.06 5.36 -1.56
N SER A 47 -16.26 6.00 -2.73
CA SER A 47 -15.14 6.59 -3.49
C SER A 47 -14.48 7.74 -2.72
N LEU A 48 -15.27 8.59 -2.06
CA LEU A 48 -14.76 9.63 -1.18
C LEU A 48 -13.95 9.05 -0.02
N PHE A 49 -14.46 8.02 0.66
CA PHE A 49 -13.75 7.36 1.76
C PHE A 49 -12.42 6.74 1.30
N THR A 50 -12.43 6.09 0.12
CA THR A 50 -11.22 5.53 -0.49
C THR A 50 -10.20 6.62 -0.81
N LEU A 51 -10.63 7.75 -1.37
CA LEU A 51 -9.76 8.90 -1.66
C LEU A 51 -9.14 9.48 -0.38
N LEU A 52 -9.92 9.65 0.68
CA LEU A 52 -9.42 10.10 1.98
C LEU A 52 -8.40 9.12 2.57
N GLY A 53 -8.64 7.82 2.43
CA GLY A 53 -7.71 6.76 2.83
C GLY A 53 -6.39 6.75 2.06
N LEU A 54 -6.34 7.35 0.86
CA LEU A 54 -5.12 7.47 0.05
C LEU A 54 -4.26 8.70 0.41
N LEU A 55 -4.83 9.72 1.08
CA LEU A 55 -4.10 10.94 1.45
C LEU A 55 -2.80 10.66 2.24
N PRO A 56 -2.76 9.77 3.24
CA PRO A 56 -1.52 9.46 3.95
C PRO A 56 -0.42 8.91 3.03
N ASN A 57 -0.79 8.13 2.02
CA ASN A 57 0.16 7.59 1.04
C ASN A 57 0.72 8.69 0.13
N MET A 58 -0.09 9.67 -0.26
CA MET A 58 0.36 10.84 -1.04
C MET A 58 1.33 11.71 -0.25
N LEU A 59 1.13 11.80 1.06
CA LEU A 59 1.98 12.55 1.99
C LEU A 59 3.17 11.74 2.52
N ALA A 60 3.38 10.51 2.04
CA ALA A 60 4.43 9.62 2.54
C ALA A 60 5.84 10.22 2.46
N PHE A 61 6.07 11.14 1.51
CA PHE A 61 7.34 11.85 1.36
C PHE A 61 7.71 12.69 2.60
N LEU A 62 6.72 13.19 3.35
CA LEU A 62 6.95 13.99 4.56
C LEU A 62 7.58 13.17 5.69
N TYR A 63 7.32 11.86 5.72
CA TYR A 63 7.83 10.98 6.77
C TYR A 63 9.21 10.39 6.47
N GLY A 64 9.76 10.59 5.26
CA GLY A 64 11.06 10.03 4.88
C GLY A 64 12.24 10.54 5.71
N ALA A 65 12.32 11.86 5.91
CA ALA A 65 13.36 12.49 6.74
C ALA A 65 13.31 12.06 8.22
N PRO A 66 12.17 12.08 8.92
CA PRO A 66 12.11 11.60 10.30
C PRO A 66 12.39 10.09 10.42
N LEU A 67 11.90 9.26 9.49
CA LEU A 67 12.20 7.82 9.49
C LEU A 67 13.70 7.53 9.33
N ASN A 68 14.39 8.29 8.48
CA ASN A 68 15.85 8.15 8.32
C ASN A 68 16.62 8.55 9.59
N ARG A 69 16.16 9.58 10.31
CA ARG A 69 16.75 9.96 11.60
C ARG A 69 16.60 8.84 12.64
N ILE A 70 15.40 8.27 12.78
CA ILE A 70 15.14 7.14 13.71
C ILE A 70 15.98 5.90 13.36
N LYS A 71 16.15 5.61 12.07
CA LYS A 71 16.94 4.45 11.63
C LYS A 71 18.43 4.63 11.96
N ASN A 72 18.94 5.85 11.89
CA ASN A 72 20.33 6.17 12.21
C ASN A 72 20.60 6.28 13.72
N ASP A 73 19.56 6.54 14.52
CA ASP A 73 19.61 6.60 15.99
C ASP A 73 19.60 5.21 16.65
N LYS A 74 19.36 4.14 15.88
CA LYS A 74 19.49 2.74 16.33
C LYS A 74 20.93 2.20 16.27
N ARG A 75 21.93 3.07 16.20
CA ARG A 75 23.36 2.73 16.38
C ARG A 75 23.79 3.10 17.78
#